data_AF-X1V3U5-F1
#
_entry.id   AF-X1V3U5-F1
#
_cell.length_a   1.000
_cell.length_b   1.000
_cell.length_c   1.000
_cell.angle_alpha   90.00
_cell.angle_beta   90.00
_cell.angle_gamma   90.00
#
_symmetry.space_group_name_H-M   'P 1'
#
loop_
_entity.id
_entity.type
_entity.pdbx_description
1 polymer ?
#
loop_
_entity_poly.entity_id
_entity_poly.type
_entity_poly.pdbx_seq_one_letter_code
_entity_poly.pdbx_strand_id
1 'polypeptide(L)' 'MNKKKIARAIKMVLEAVGEDPQRADLLGTPQRVADMYEEILSGIKQDPGRELEVLLSEDHDEIVLL' A
#
# COMPACT_ATOMS: atom_id res chain seq x y z
N MET A 1 -6.23 -2.03 -8.48
CA MET A 1 -7.12 -1.54 -7.39
C MET A 1 -8.11 -0.52 -7.94
N ASN A 2 -9.26 -0.24 -7.31
CA ASN A 2 -10.16 0.83 -7.77
C ASN A 2 -9.83 2.18 -7.11
N LYS A 3 -8.89 2.91 -7.70
CA LYS A 3 -8.37 4.19 -7.17
C LYS A 3 -9.43 5.29 -7.08
N LYS A 4 -10.32 5.39 -8.07
CA LYS A 4 -11.43 6.36 -8.07
C LYS A 4 -12.38 6.13 -6.89
N LYS A 5 -12.68 4.88 -6.56
CA LYS A 5 -13.51 4.54 -5.40
C LYS A 5 -12.82 4.91 -4.09
N ILE A 6 -11.51 4.66 -3.97
CA ILE A 6 -10.71 5.01 -2.80
C ILE A 6 -10.63 6.53 -2.63
N ALA A 7 -10.29 7.29 -3.67
CA ALA A 7 -10.24 8.74 -3.59
C ALA A 7 -11.58 9.35 -3.13
N ARG A 8 -12.72 8.84 -3.62
CA ARG A 8 -14.04 9.24 -3.10
C ARG A 8 -14.23 8.89 -1.62
N ALA A 9 -13.78 7.72 -1.20
CA ALA A 9 -13.82 7.32 0.21
C ALA A 9 -12.95 8.23 1.10
N ILE A 10 -11.75 8.57 0.66
CA ILE A 10 -10.86 9.48 1.39
C ILE A 10 -11.45 10.88 1.49
N LYS A 11 -12.14 11.37 0.45
CA LYS A 11 -12.89 12.61 0.54
C LYS A 11 -13.95 12.55 1.66
N MET A 12 -14.73 11.47 1.73
CA MET A 12 -15.72 11.26 2.80
C MET A 12 -15.06 11.15 4.18
N VAL A 13 -13.88 10.55 4.30
CA VAL A 13 -13.13 10.49 5.56
C VAL A 13 -12.71 11.89 6.02
N LEU A 14 -12.18 12.73 5.11
CA LEU A 14 -11.82 14.12 5.42
C LEU A 14 -13.03 14.91 5.93
N GLU A 15 -14.18 14.79 5.24
CA GLU A 15 -15.43 15.42 5.67
C GLU A 15 -15.87 14.92 7.06
N ALA A 16 -15.77 13.61 7.30
CA ALA A 16 -16.19 13.00 8.56
C ALA A 16 -15.32 13.41 9.77
N VAL A 17 -14.05 13.76 9.55
CA VAL A 17 -13.16 14.26 10.61
C VAL A 17 -13.23 15.79 10.78
N GLY A 18 -14.08 16.48 10.00
CA GLY A 18 -14.27 17.93 10.08
C GLY A 18 -13.30 18.76 9.23
N GLU A 19 -12.54 18.14 8.32
CA GLU A 19 -11.71 18.85 7.36
C GLU A 19 -12.52 19.31 6.14
N ASP A 20 -12.08 20.39 5.49
CA ASP A 20 -12.64 20.86 4.21
C ASP A 20 -11.84 20.27 3.03
N PRO A 21 -12.39 19.32 2.25
CA PRO A 21 -11.67 18.72 1.14
C PRO A 21 -11.44 19.67 -0.05
N GLN A 22 -12.06 20.85 -0.06
CA GLN A 22 -11.85 21.86 -1.09
C GLN A 22 -10.70 22.81 -0.77
N ARG A 23 -10.09 22.70 0.43
CA ARG A 23 -8.90 23.48 0.79
C ARG A 23 -7.74 23.12 -0.14
N ALA A 24 -6.98 24.14 -0.58
CA ALA A 24 -6.00 24.00 -1.66
C ALA A 24 -4.91 22.94 -1.41
N ASP A 25 -4.47 22.78 -0.15
CA ASP A 25 -3.51 21.76 0.29
C ASP A 25 -4.09 20.33 0.30
N LEU A 26 -5.41 20.20 0.43
CA LEU A 26 -6.13 18.92 0.51
C LEU A 26 -6.71 18.43 -0.81
N LEU A 27 -6.86 19.29 -1.83
CA LEU A 27 -7.43 18.91 -3.14
C LEU A 27 -6.75 17.66 -3.75
N GLY A 28 -5.43 17.55 -3.60
CA GLY A 28 -4.66 16.40 -4.10
C GLY A 28 -4.60 15.21 -3.13
N THR A 29 -4.97 15.38 -1.86
CA THR A 29 -4.81 14.35 -0.82
C THR A 29 -5.57 13.06 -1.16
N PRO A 30 -6.85 13.08 -1.59
CA PRO A 30 -7.57 11.86 -1.90
C PRO A 30 -6.91 10.99 -2.99
N GLN A 31 -6.32 11.63 -4.00
CA GLN A 31 -5.61 10.93 -5.06
C GLN A 31 -4.28 10.35 -4.56
N ARG A 32 -3.48 11.15 -3.83
CA ARG A 32 -2.21 10.70 -3.25
C ARG A 32 -2.39 9.50 -2.31
N VAL A 33 -3.46 9.48 -1.52
CA VAL A 33 -3.76 8.32 -0.64
C VAL A 33 -4.17 7.10 -1.47
N ALA A 34 -4.92 7.28 -2.55
CA ALA A 34 -5.25 6.17 -3.45
C ALA A 34 -4.01 5.61 -4.17
N ASP A 35 -3.03 6.45 -4.49
CA ASP A 35 -1.73 6.05 -5.05
C ASP A 35 -0.90 5.29 -4.00
N MET A 36 -0.80 5.82 -2.78
CA MET A 36 -0.12 5.17 -1.66
C MET A 36 -0.71 3.78 -1.36
N TYR A 37 -2.03 3.65 -1.32
CA TYR A 37 -2.67 2.34 -1.12
C TYR A 37 -2.31 1.35 -2.21
N GLU A 38 -2.17 1.80 -3.46
CA GLU A 38 -1.76 0.92 -4.57
C GLU A 38 -0.37 0.34 -4.39
N GLU A 39 0.54 1.12 -3.84
CA GLU A 39 1.91 0.69 -3.54
C GLU A 39 1.94 -0.25 -2.33
N ILE A 40 1.46 0.19 -1.17
CA ILE A 40 1.60 -0.58 0.08
C ILE A 40 0.77 -1.87 0.08
N LEU A 41 -0.33 -1.92 -0.69
CA LEU A 41 -1.19 -3.10 -0.83
C LEU A 41 -0.94 -3.87 -2.13
N SER A 42 0.13 -3.56 -2.85
CA SER A 42 0.48 -4.22 -4.12
C SER A 42 0.65 -5.74 -3.98
N GLY A 43 1.08 -6.20 -2.80
CA GLY A 43 1.28 -7.61 -2.48
C GLY A 43 0.00 -8.44 -2.33
N ILE A 44 -1.18 -7.84 -2.12
CA ILE A 44 -2.44 -8.59 -1.88
C ILE A 44 -2.80 -9.55 -3.03
N LYS A 45 -2.36 -9.21 -4.24
CA LYS A 45 -2.63 -10.01 -5.45
C LYS A 45 -1.42 -10.80 -5.93
N GLN A 46 -0.32 -10.78 -5.18
CA GLN A 46 0.91 -11.46 -5.53
C GLN A 46 0.99 -12.77 -4.75
N ASP A 47 1.64 -13.75 -5.36
CA ASP A 47 1.98 -15.00 -4.70
C ASP A 47 3.44 -14.89 -4.20
N PRO A 48 3.68 -14.72 -2.89
CA PRO A 48 5.03 -14.54 -2.37
C PRO A 48 5.92 -15.76 -2.61
N GLY A 49 5.34 -16.95 -2.83
CA GLY A 49 6.10 -18.15 -3.15
C GLY A 49 6.84 -18.09 -4.49
N ARG A 50 6.42 -17.19 -5.40
CA ARG A 50 7.11 -16.96 -6.69
C ARG A 50 8.39 -16.15 -6.56
N GLU A 51 8.53 -15.36 -5.50
CA GLU A 51 9.72 -14.57 -5.22
C GLU A 51 10.78 -15.38 -4.45
N LEU A 52 10.43 -16.59 -4.01
CA LEU A 52 11.33 -17.50 -3.32
C LEU A 52 11.97 -18.45 -4.33
N GLU A 53 13.20 -18.15 -4.74
CA GLU A 53 14.06 -19.15 -5.38
C GLU A 53 14.72 -20.01 -4.31
N VAL A 54 14.44 -21.32 -4.31
CA VAL A 54 15.08 -22.25 -3.38
C VAL A 54 16.51 -22.50 -3.84
N LEU A 55 17.44 -21.76 -3.25
CA LEU A 55 18.85 -22.09 -3.32
C LEU A 55 19.10 -23.23 -2.33
N LEU A 56 19.49 -24.40 -2.84
CA LEU A 56 20.00 -25.49 -2.00
C LEU A 56 21.32 -24.99 -1.40
N SER A 57 21.27 -24.61 -0.12
CA SER A 57 22.46 -24.25 0.64
C SER A 57 23.35 -25.49 0.82
N GLU A 58 24.66 -25.32 0.62
CA GLU A 58 25.63 -26.27 1.18
C GLU A 58 25.47 -26.36 2.70
N ASP A 59 25.84 -27.50 3.29
CA ASP A 59 25.65 -27.78 4.72
C ASP A 59 26.25 -26.65 5.59
N HIS A 60 25.39 -25.92 6.28
CA HIS A 60 25.77 -24.86 7.22
C HIS A 60 25.05 -25.14 8.55
N ASP A 61 25.83 -25.45 9.60
CA ASP A 61 25.33 -25.86 10.92
C ASP A 61 25.22 -24.68 11.92
N GLU A 62 25.27 -23.44 11.44
CA GLU A 62 25.26 -22.22 12.28
C GLU A 62 23.97 -21.39 12.08
N ILE A 63 23.60 -20.61 13.10
CA ILE A 63 22.41 -19.73 13.04
C ILE A 63 22.69 -18.56 12.11
N VAL A 64 21.83 -18.38 11.10
CA VAL A 64 21.80 -17.16 10.27
C VAL A 64 20.78 -16.18 10.84
N LEU A 65 21.22 -14.96 11.15
CA LEU A 65 20.39 -13.84 11.58
C LEU A 65 20.39 -12.77 10.48
N LEU A 66 19.21 -12.31 10.05
CA LEU A 66 19.02 -11.25 9.04
C LEU A 66 18.63 -9.92 9.69
#